data_AF-A0A8T3W6M5-F1
#
_entry.id   AF-A0A8T3W6M5-F1
#
_cell.length_a   1.000
_cell.length_b   1.000
_cell.length_c   1.000
_cell.angle_alpha   90.00
_cell.angle_beta   90.00
_cell.angle_gamma   90.00
#
_symmetry.space_group_name_H-M   'P 1'
#
loop_
_entity.id
_entity.type
_entity.pdbx_description
1 polymer ?
#
loop_
_entity_poly.entity_id
_entity_poly.type
_entity_poly.pdbx_seq_one_letter_code
_entity_poly.pdbx_strand_id
1 'polypeptide(L)' 'MAKEIFYKGKKYFQCNICKFYYGTKKFAQKCEDFCKKHNSCSLEITKHAVEIK' A
#
# COMPACT_ATOMS: atom_id res chain seq x y z
N MET A 1 2.02 7.86 6.48
CA MET A 1 2.45 6.72 7.33
C MET A 1 1.50 5.58 7.06
N ALA A 2 1.95 4.50 6.40
CA ALA A 2 1.09 3.42 5.96
C ALA A 2 0.26 2.84 7.12
N LYS A 3 -1.05 2.67 6.90
CA LYS A 3 -1.99 2.17 7.91
C LYS A 3 -1.86 0.65 8.01
N GLU A 4 -1.72 0.14 9.22
CA GLU A 4 -1.62 -1.30 9.47
C GLU A 4 -3.02 -1.87 9.63
N ILE A 5 -3.28 -3.00 8.96
CA ILE A 5 -4.56 -3.69 9.02
C ILE A 5 -4.32 -5.19 9.18
N PHE A 6 -5.23 -5.87 9.88
CA PHE A 6 -5.21 -7.32 10.00
C PHE A 6 -6.42 -7.88 9.27
N TYR A 7 -6.17 -8.78 8.33
CA TYR A 7 -7.19 -9.40 7.50
C TYR A 7 -6.91 -10.90 7.38
N LYS A 8 -7.91 -11.74 7.69
CA LYS A 8 -7.80 -13.21 7.70
C LYS A 8 -6.56 -13.75 8.43
N GLY A 9 -6.24 -13.18 9.60
CA GLY A 9 -5.09 -13.59 10.41
C GLY A 9 -3.72 -13.18 9.86
N LYS A 10 -3.66 -12.40 8.77
CA LYS A 10 -2.43 -11.84 8.21
C LYS A 10 -2.41 -10.32 8.36
N LYS A 11 -1.21 -9.78 8.56
CA LYS A 11 -0.98 -8.34 8.65
C LYS A 11 -0.72 -7.78 7.25
N TYR A 12 -1.41 -6.69 6.94
CA TYR A 12 -1.28 -5.94 5.70
C TYR A 12 -1.08 -4.46 6.01
N PHE A 13 -0.62 -3.72 5.01
CA PHE A 13 -0.28 -2.32 5.12
C PHE A 13 -0.97 -1.56 3.99
N GLN A 14 -1.80 -0.59 4.34
CA GLN A 14 -2.58 0.22 3.42
C GLN A 14 -1.90 1.57 3.19
N CYS A 15 -1.84 2.00 1.93
CA CYS A 15 -1.48 3.37 1.58
C CYS A 15 -2.65 4.32 1.92
N ASN A 16 -2.42 5.41 2.65
CA ASN A 16 -3.51 6.32 3.01
C ASN A 16 -4.04 7.15 1.84
N ILE A 17 -3.23 7.32 0.78
CA ILE A 17 -3.54 8.15 -0.37
C ILE A 17 -4.39 7.37 -1.38
N CYS A 18 -3.85 6.27 -1.91
CA CYS A 18 -4.52 5.49 -2.95
C CYS A 18 -5.33 4.29 -2.44
N LYS A 19 -5.33 4.05 -1.12
CA LYS A 19 -6.08 2.97 -0.45
C LYS A 19 -5.69 1.53 -0.82
N PHE A 20 -4.68 1.33 -1.66
CA PHE A 20 -4.14 0.00 -1.95
C PHE A 20 -3.52 -0.66 -0.72
N TYR A 21 -3.67 -1.98 -0.65
CA TYR A 21 -3.11 -2.82 0.39
C TYR A 21 -1.86 -3.55 -0.09
N TYR A 22 -0.91 -3.76 0.82
CA TYR A 22 0.36 -4.41 0.56
C TYR A 22 0.68 -5.41 1.67
N GLY A 23 1.34 -6.51 1.31
CA GLY A 23 1.78 -7.51 2.29
C GLY A 23 2.90 -7.04 3.21
N THR A 24 3.63 -5.98 2.85
CA THR A 24 4.74 -5.45 3.66
C THR A 24 4.69 -3.94 3.80
N LYS A 25 5.17 -3.46 4.96
CA LYS A 25 5.29 -2.02 5.25
C LYS A 25 6.11 -1.27 4.21
N LYS A 26 7.18 -1.91 3.70
CA LYS A 26 8.09 -1.33 2.70
C LYS A 26 7.35 -0.95 1.41
N PHE A 27 6.45 -1.80 0.92
CA PHE A 27 5.68 -1.48 -0.28
C PHE A 27 4.65 -0.38 -0.02
N ALA A 28 3.92 -0.45 1.09
CA ALA A 28 2.96 0.59 1.43
C ALA A 28 3.63 1.96 1.64
N GLN A 29 4.82 1.99 2.24
CA GLN A 29 5.58 3.21 2.46
C GLN A 29 6.16 3.76 1.15
N LYS A 30 6.69 2.90 0.27
CA LYS A 30 7.07 3.31 -1.09
C LYS A 30 5.88 3.86 -1.87
N CYS A 31 4.71 3.23 -1.74
CA CYS A 31 3.49 3.68 -2.40
C CYS A 31 3.08 5.07 -1.91
N GLU A 32 3.06 5.30 -0.59
CA GLU A 32 2.77 6.63 -0.04
C GLU A 32 3.76 7.70 -0.49
N ASP A 33 5.07 7.39 -0.46
CA ASP A 33 6.10 8.34 -0.88
C ASP A 33 5.95 8.72 -2.35
N PHE A 34 5.73 7.72 -3.21
CA PHE A 34 5.48 7.94 -4.62
C PHE A 34 4.19 8.72 -4.87
N CYS A 35 3.09 8.34 -4.22
CA CYS A 35 1.81 9.03 -4.33
C CYS A 35 1.93 10.49 -3.87
N LYS A 36 2.67 10.77 -2.80
CA LYS A 36 2.89 12.13 -2.29
C LYS A 36 3.76 12.97 -3.23
N LYS A 37 4.75 12.35 -3.88
CA LYS A 37 5.68 13.04 -4.79
C LYS A 37 5.08 13.31 -6.17
N HIS A 38 4.31 12.37 -6.70
CA HIS A 38 3.81 12.40 -8.08
C HIS A 38 2.31 12.65 -8.20
N ASN A 39 1.55 12.71 -7.09
CA ASN A 39 0.08 12.75 -7.08
C ASN A 39 -0.56 11.65 -7.95
N SER A 40 0.12 10.50 -8.07
CA SER A 40 -0.28 9.38 -8.94
C SER A 40 0.27 8.08 -8.37
N CYS A 41 -0.32 6.95 -8.73
CA CYS A 41 0.18 5.63 -8.33
C CYS A 41 1.25 5.11 -9.29
N SER A 42 2.35 4.58 -8.75
CA SER A 42 3.35 3.88 -9.56
C SER A 42 2.83 2.49 -9.93
N LEU A 43 2.77 2.20 -11.23
CA LEU A 43 2.40 0.88 -11.75
C LEU A 43 3.31 -0.24 -11.20
N GLU A 44 4.60 0.04 -11.02
CA GLU A 44 5.56 -0.93 -10.47
C GLU A 44 5.22 -1.30 -9.02
N ILE A 45 4.80 -0.32 -8.22
CA ILE A 45 4.41 -0.56 -6.83
C ILE A 45 3.03 -1.23 -6.79
N THR A 46 2.07 -0.75 -7.59
CA THR A 46 0.71 -1.30 -7.65
C THR A 46 0.69 -2.77 -8.08
N LYS A 47 1.66 -3.26 -8.86
CA LYS A 47 1.82 -4.69 -9.16
C LYS A 47 1.99 -5.59 -7.93
N HIS A 48 2.49 -5.03 -6.82
CA HIS A 48 2.61 -5.73 -5.55
C HIS A 48 1.42 -5.50 -4.62
N ALA A 49 0.40 -4.77 -5.07
CA ALA A 49 -0.81 -4.59 -4.30
C ALA A 49 -1.54 -5.92 -4.18
N VAL A 50 -2.11 -6.17 -3.01
CA VAL A 50 -2.90 -7.36 -2.72
C VAL A 50 -4.35 -6.97 -2.60
N GLU A 51 -5.22 -7.70 -3.29
CA GLU A 51 -6.65 -7.58 -3.11
C GLU A 51 -7.05 -8.37 -1.87
N ILE A 52 -7.56 -7.65 -0.86
CA ILE A 52 -8.21 -8.23 0.30
C ILE A 52 -9.70 -7.85 0.20
N LYS A 53 -10.57 -8.86 0.09
CA LYS A 53 -12.03 -8.70 -0.10
C LYS A 53 -12.79 -9.07 1.16
#